data_AF-X1LS39-F1
#
_entry.id   AF-X1LS39-F1
#
_cell.length_a   1.000
_cell.length_b   1.000
_cell.length_c   1.000
_cell.angle_alpha   90.00
_cell.angle_beta   90.00
_cell.angle_gamma   90.00
#
_symmetry.space_group_name_H-M   'P 1'
#
loop_
_entity.id
_entity.type
_entity.pdbx_description
1 polymer ?
#
loop_
_entity_poly.entity_id
_entity_poly.type
_entity_poly.pdbx_seq_one_letter_code
_entity_poly.pdbx_strand_id
1 'polypeptide(L)'
;MQDPADTVTADLPLERKRGRPATGKAMTAAERKRAQRARQDEKVSDALNKKDGLKELSTALLLDELGHCIAGRYAYTAQSILDELQSRVGAISRP
;
A
#
# COMPACT_ATOMS: atom_id res chain seq x y z
N MET A 1 -14.66 -19.21 -35.90
CA MET A 1 -14.88 -20.49 -36.60
C MET A 1 -13.50 -21.05 -36.85
N GLN A 2 -13.20 -22.22 -36.32
CA GLN A 2 -11.89 -22.87 -36.49
C GLN A 2 -11.92 -23.59 -37.84
N ASP A 3 -10.91 -23.35 -38.68
CA ASP A 3 -10.82 -23.98 -40.00
C ASP A 3 -10.45 -25.47 -39.82
N PRO A 4 -11.26 -26.43 -40.32
CA PRO A 4 -10.97 -27.86 -40.19
C PRO A 4 -9.70 -28.31 -40.93
N ALA A 5 -9.13 -27.49 -41.82
CA ALA A 5 -7.86 -27.77 -42.50
C ALA A 5 -6.62 -27.25 -41.74
N ASP A 6 -6.81 -26.46 -40.68
CA ASP A 6 -5.71 -25.90 -39.90
C ASP A 6 -5.23 -26.90 -38.84
N THR A 7 -4.21 -27.68 -39.22
CA THR A 7 -3.56 -28.69 -38.37
C THR A 7 -2.31 -28.18 -37.66
N VAL A 8 -1.94 -26.89 -37.86
CA VAL A 8 -0.63 -26.34 -37.47
C VAL A 8 -0.76 -25.23 -36.44
N THR A 9 -1.90 -24.51 -36.40
CA THR A 9 -2.15 -23.51 -35.37
C THR A 9 -2.39 -24.22 -34.03
N ALA A 10 -1.35 -24.33 -33.22
CA ALA A 10 -1.47 -24.73 -31.84
C ALA A 10 -2.44 -23.78 -31.13
N ASP A 11 -3.43 -24.33 -30.42
CA ASP A 11 -4.27 -23.55 -29.52
C ASP A 11 -3.37 -22.84 -28.51
N LEU A 12 -3.12 -21.54 -28.70
CA LEU A 12 -2.43 -20.75 -27.69
C LEU A 12 -3.30 -20.79 -26.43
N PRO A 13 -2.78 -21.23 -25.28
CA PRO A 13 -3.54 -21.20 -24.05
C PRO A 13 -3.88 -19.73 -23.77
N LEU A 14 -5.16 -19.37 -23.94
CA LEU A 14 -5.67 -18.06 -23.57
C LEU A 14 -5.29 -17.84 -22.10
N GLU A 15 -4.28 -16.98 -21.87
CA GLU A 15 -3.86 -16.66 -20.50
C GLU A 15 -5.11 -16.23 -19.73
N ARG A 16 -5.38 -16.92 -18.61
CA ARG A 16 -6.53 -16.63 -17.76
C ARG A 16 -6.53 -15.13 -17.48
N LYS A 17 -7.65 -14.44 -17.77
CA LYS A 17 -7.82 -13.00 -17.50
C LYS A 17 -7.31 -12.71 -16.09
N ARG A 18 -6.18 -12.00 -16.00
CA ARG A 18 -5.57 -11.62 -14.72
C ARG A 18 -6.56 -10.75 -13.95
N GLY A 19 -6.78 -11.06 -12.67
CA GLY A 19 -7.47 -10.15 -11.73
C GLY A 19 -8.66 -10.72 -10.95
N ARG A 20 -9.31 -11.79 -11.42
CA ARG A 20 -10.36 -12.47 -10.62
C ARG A 20 -9.89 -13.85 -10.18
N PRO A 21 -9.85 -14.15 -8.87
CA PRO A 21 -9.47 -15.47 -8.40
C PRO A 21 -10.49 -16.50 -8.91
N ALA A 22 -9.99 -17.64 -9.38
CA ALA A 22 -10.81 -18.73 -9.89
C ALA A 22 -11.76 -19.32 -8.83
N THR A 23 -11.49 -19.07 -7.55
CA THR A 23 -12.22 -19.59 -6.38
C THR A 23 -13.52 -18.84 -6.07
N GLY A 24 -13.88 -17.79 -6.84
CA GLY A 24 -15.09 -16.99 -6.59
C GLY A 24 -15.01 -16.04 -5.38
N LYS A 25 -13.92 -16.10 -4.61
CA LYS A 25 -13.67 -15.26 -3.41
C LYS A 25 -13.07 -13.91 -3.77
N ALA A 26 -13.62 -13.25 -4.80
CA ALA A 26 -13.13 -11.95 -5.20
C ALA A 26 -13.58 -10.90 -4.16
N MET A 27 -12.62 -10.27 -3.49
CA MET A 27 -12.92 -9.15 -2.61
C MET A 27 -13.62 -8.03 -3.40
N THR A 28 -14.67 -7.48 -2.81
CA THR A 28 -15.30 -6.24 -3.28
C THR A 28 -14.28 -5.10 -3.25
N ALA A 29 -14.57 -4.00 -3.96
CA ALA A 29 -13.70 -2.82 -3.91
C ALA A 29 -13.57 -2.26 -2.48
N ALA A 30 -14.66 -2.29 -1.70
CA ALA A 30 -14.67 -1.85 -0.31
C ALA A 30 -13.80 -2.75 0.58
N GLU A 31 -13.91 -4.08 0.44
CA GLU A 31 -13.08 -5.04 1.17
C GLU A 31 -11.60 -4.88 0.83
N ARG A 32 -11.26 -4.70 -0.46
CA ARG A 32 -9.88 -4.42 -0.87
C ARG A 32 -9.34 -3.17 -0.21
N LYS A 33 -10.13 -2.08 -0.20
CA LYS A 33 -9.72 -0.83 0.45
C LYS A 33 -9.57 -0.98 1.96
N ARG A 34 -10.45 -1.74 2.60
CA ARG A 34 -10.35 -2.06 4.04
C ARG A 34 -9.11 -2.88 4.35
N ALA A 35 -8.85 -3.92 3.58
CA ALA A 35 -7.66 -4.76 3.73
C ALA A 35 -6.36 -3.96 3.47
N GLN A 36 -6.38 -3.05 2.49
CA GLN A 36 -5.26 -2.14 2.25
C GLN A 36 -4.99 -1.25 3.46
N ARG A 37 -6.03 -0.64 4.05
CA ARG A 37 -5.88 0.20 5.25
C ARG A 37 -5.35 -0.60 6.44
N ALA A 38 -5.89 -1.79 6.70
CA ALA A 38 -5.40 -2.64 7.78
C ALA A 38 -3.91 -2.97 7.65
N ARG A 39 -3.42 -3.23 6.42
CA ARG A 39 -1.98 -3.42 6.16
C ARG A 39 -1.15 -2.15 6.36
N GLN A 40 -1.73 -0.99 6.08
CA GLN A 40 -1.07 0.29 6.32
C GLN A 40 -0.95 0.54 7.83
N ASP A 41 -2.00 0.28 8.59
CA ASP A 41 -2.02 0.42 10.06
C ASP A 41 -0.99 -0.52 10.71
N GLU A 42 -0.92 -1.78 10.26
CA GLU A 42 0.09 -2.76 10.71
C GLU A 42 1.51 -2.27 10.41
N LYS A 43 1.75 -1.79 9.19
CA LYS A 43 3.05 -1.25 8.79
C LYS A 43 3.47 -0.03 9.63
N VAL A 44 2.52 0.85 9.96
CA VAL A 44 2.77 2.01 10.82
C VAL A 44 3.10 1.55 12.24
N SER A 45 2.33 0.62 12.80
CA SER A 45 2.60 0.04 14.12
C SER A 45 4.00 -0.57 14.19
N ASP A 46 4.40 -1.35 13.19
CA ASP A 46 5.73 -1.94 13.13
C ASP A 46 6.84 -0.87 13.04
N ALA A 47 6.62 0.16 12.23
CA ALA A 47 7.56 1.27 12.07
C ALA A 47 7.73 2.08 13.37
N LEU A 48 6.67 2.23 14.16
CA LEU A 48 6.72 2.93 15.46
C LEU A 48 7.51 2.16 16.52
N ASN A 49 7.51 0.82 16.45
CA ASN A 49 8.27 -0.03 17.38
C ASN A 49 9.74 -0.20 16.98
N LYS A 50 10.10 0.08 15.72
CA LYS A 50 11.45 -0.07 15.20
C LYS A 50 12.24 1.24 15.34
N LYS A 51 13.50 1.14 15.77
CA LYS A 51 14.44 2.26 15.68
C LYS A 51 14.55 2.71 14.22
N ASP A 52 14.34 4.01 13.97
CA ASP A 52 14.33 4.62 12.64
C ASP A 52 13.22 4.14 11.68
N GLY A 53 12.22 3.39 12.15
CA GLY A 53 11.18 2.82 11.28
C GLY A 53 10.34 3.87 10.54
N LEU A 54 10.16 5.07 11.11
CA LEU A 54 9.45 6.18 10.45
C LEU A 54 10.09 6.60 9.12
N LYS A 55 11.40 6.42 8.95
CA LYS A 55 12.11 6.74 7.71
C LYS A 55 11.70 5.82 6.55
N GLU A 56 11.26 4.60 6.86
CA GLU A 56 10.81 3.61 5.88
C GLU A 56 9.36 3.84 5.40
N LEU A 57 8.62 4.72 6.09
CA LEU A 57 7.27 5.09 5.71
C LEU A 57 7.27 6.13 4.58
N SER A 58 6.27 6.02 3.69
CA SER A 58 6.07 7.02 2.66
C SER A 58 5.53 8.31 3.27
N THR A 59 5.79 9.45 2.62
CA THR A 59 5.31 10.76 3.10
C THR A 59 3.78 10.81 3.21
N ALA A 60 3.06 10.14 2.30
CA ALA A 60 1.60 10.04 2.37
C ALA A 60 1.14 9.30 3.63
N LEU A 61 1.78 8.19 3.99
CA LEU A 61 1.44 7.45 5.21
C LEU A 61 1.75 8.24 6.48
N LEU A 62 2.87 8.96 6.50
CA LEU A 62 3.22 9.83 7.64
C LEU A 62 2.17 10.95 7.83
N LEU A 63 1.66 11.54 6.76
CA LEU A 63 0.62 12.57 6.85
C LEU A 63 -0.73 12.01 7.31
N ASP A 64 -1.13 10.85 6.80
CA ASP A 64 -2.35 10.16 7.24
C ASP A 64 -2.26 9.80 8.73
N GLU A 65 -1.12 9.24 9.18
CA GLU A 65 -0.91 8.88 10.58
C GLU A 65 -0.80 10.11 11.49
N LEU A 66 -0.21 11.20 11.02
CA LEU A 66 -0.20 12.46 11.78
C LEU A 66 -1.62 12.93 12.07
N GLY A 67 -2.51 12.86 11.08
CA GLY A 67 -3.94 13.19 11.26
C GLY A 67 -4.62 12.29 12.30
N HIS A 68 -4.35 10.98 12.25
CA HIS A 68 -4.84 10.02 13.24
C HIS A 68 -4.30 10.34 14.65
N CYS A 69 -3.01 10.62 14.79
CA CYS A 69 -2.39 10.97 16.07
C CYS A 69 -2.95 12.25 16.67
N ILE A 70 -3.21 13.28 15.86
CA ILE A 70 -3.83 14.53 16.32
C ILE A 70 -5.26 14.27 16.82
N ALA A 71 -6.05 13.51 16.07
CA ALA A 71 -7.43 13.16 16.46
C ALA A 71 -7.46 12.32 17.76
N GLY A 72 -6.52 11.36 17.89
CA GLY A 72 -6.37 10.49 19.07
C GLY A 72 -5.64 11.13 20.25
N ARG A 73 -5.14 12.37 20.12
CA ARG A 73 -4.35 13.09 21.13
C ARG A 73 -3.03 12.38 21.51
N TYR A 74 -2.43 11.65 20.57
CA TYR A 74 -1.15 10.99 20.73
C TYR A 74 0.02 11.97 20.47
N ALA A 75 0.23 12.90 21.41
CA ALA A 75 1.15 14.03 21.23
C ALA A 75 2.60 13.60 20.93
N TYR A 76 3.13 12.61 21.64
CA TYR A 76 4.51 12.13 21.46
C TYR A 76 4.75 11.54 20.05
N THR A 77 3.82 10.71 19.60
CA THR A 77 3.87 10.09 18.28
C THR A 77 3.72 11.13 17.18
N ALA A 78 2.78 12.07 17.35
CA ALA A 78 2.60 13.18 16.41
C ALA A 78 3.89 14.00 16.27
N GLN A 79 4.58 14.30 17.37
CA GLN A 79 5.84 15.04 17.33
C GLN A 79 6.93 14.27 16.59
N SER A 80 7.06 12.96 16.86
CA SER A 80 8.06 12.11 16.19
C SER A 80 7.84 12.06 14.67
N ILE A 81 6.58 12.00 14.23
CA ILE A 81 6.22 12.04 12.82
C ILE A 81 6.52 13.42 12.21
N LEU A 82 6.23 14.50 12.93
CA LEU A 82 6.54 15.86 12.49
C LEU A 82 8.04 16.08 12.31
N ASP A 83 8.86 15.60 13.25
CA ASP A 83 10.32 15.73 13.19
C ASP A 83 10.89 15.02 11.96
N GLU A 84 10.37 13.83 11.63
CA GLU A 84 10.74 13.10 10.41
C GLU A 84 10.32 13.85 9.13
N LEU A 85 9.10 14.41 9.10
CA LEU A 85 8.63 15.21 7.96
C LEU A 85 9.47 16.48 7.78
N GLN A 86 9.83 17.16 8.86
CA GLN A 86 10.71 18.33 8.85
C GLN A 86 12.13 17.96 8.37
N SER A 87 12.66 16.82 8.82
CA SER A 87 13.94 16.29 8.36
C SER A 87 13.96 16.09 6.84
N ARG A 88 12.88 15.53 6.26
CA ARG A 88 12.73 15.37 4.81
C ARG A 88 12.68 16.70 4.07
N VAL A 89 11.95 17.68 4.58
CA VAL A 89 11.90 19.04 4.01
C VAL A 89 13.28 19.68 4.04
N GLY A 90 13.99 19.56 5.17
CA GLY A 90 15.36 20.05 5.32
C GLY A 90 16.34 19.39 4.35
N ALA A 91 16.16 18.11 4.01
CA ALA A 91 16.96 17.42 3.02
C ALA A 91 16.73 17.95 1.58
N ILE A 92 15.50 18.36 1.26
CA ILE A 92 15.16 18.96 -0.05
C ILE A 92 15.68 20.40 -0.15
N SER A 93 15.67 21.14 0.97
CA SER A 93 16.03 22.56 1.00
C SER A 93 17.54 22.82 0.95
N ARG A 94 18.40 21.80 1.01
CA ARG A 94 19.85 21.97 0.88
C ARG A 94 20.22 21.93 -0.61
N PRO A 95 20.88 22.99 -1.15
CA PRO A 95 21.30 23.05 -2.55
C PRO A 95 22.35 22.00 -2.91
#